data_AF-A0A7V1AM96-F1
#
_entry.id   AF-A0A7V1AM96-F1
#
_cell.length_a   1.000
_cell.length_b   1.000
_cell.length_c   1.000
_cell.angle_alpha   90.00
_cell.angle_beta   90.00
_cell.angle_gamma   90.00
#
_symmetry.space_group_name_H-M   'P 1'
#
loop_
_entity.id
_entity.type
_entity.pdbx_description
1 polymer ?
#
loop_
_entity_poly.entity_id
_entity_poly.type
_entity_poly.pdbx_seq_one_letter_code
_entity_poly.pdbx_strand_id
1 'polypeptide(L)' 'VPPDQYSFPSGHTAAAFLMAQLLGYQLPFLVLPLYILAGLIGYSRIYLRVHYPLDVFFGAVLGFVSANFALKLLF' A
#
# COMPACT_ATOMS: atom_id res chain seq x y z
N VAL A 1 -7.77 21.11 8.28
CA VAL A 1 -8.56 19.87 8.14
C VAL A 1 -7.56 18.73 8.11
N PRO A 2 -7.66 17.70 8.97
CA PRO A 2 -6.81 16.52 8.82
C PRO A 2 -7.02 15.97 7.40
N PRO A 3 -5.96 15.61 6.65
CA PRO A 3 -6.11 15.11 5.28
C PRO A 3 -6.94 13.81 5.21
N ASP A 4 -7.07 13.10 6.34
CA ASP A 4 -7.79 11.84 6.49
C ASP A 4 -9.25 12.08 6.98
N GLN A 5 -10.10 12.70 6.15
CA GLN A 5 -11.54 12.80 6.46
C GLN A 5 -12.25 11.43 6.41
N TYR A 6 -11.65 10.44 5.73
CA TYR A 6 -12.14 9.07 5.60
C TYR A 6 -11.04 8.09 5.99
N SER A 7 -11.28 7.28 7.02
CA SER A 7 -10.34 6.25 7.48
C SER A 7 -10.27 5.05 6.53
N PHE A 8 -11.31 4.85 5.72
CA PHE A 8 -11.42 3.69 4.83
C PHE A 8 -11.41 4.10 3.35
N PRO A 9 -10.61 3.42 2.50
CA PRO A 9 -9.46 2.55 2.81
C PRO A 9 -8.21 3.37 3.16
N SER A 10 -7.21 2.76 3.81
CA SER A 10 -5.95 3.44 4.15
C SER A 10 -5.17 3.87 2.91
N GLY A 11 -5.17 5.18 2.61
CA GLY A 11 -4.44 5.75 1.47
C GLY A 11 -2.92 5.58 1.59
N HIS A 12 -2.37 5.71 2.81
CA HIS A 12 -0.95 5.47 3.07
C HIS A 12 -0.55 4.03 2.79
N THR A 13 -1.39 3.06 3.17
CA THR A 13 -1.14 1.65 2.89
C THR A 13 -1.28 1.36 1.40
N ALA A 14 -2.30 1.91 0.74
CA ALA A 14 -2.49 1.75 -0.69
C ALA A 14 -1.30 2.28 -1.50
N ALA A 15 -0.81 3.48 -1.20
CA ALA A 15 0.35 4.06 -1.86
C ALA A 15 1.62 3.23 -1.64
N ALA A 16 1.84 2.73 -0.42
CA ALA A 16 3.01 1.91 -0.10
C ALA A 16 3.01 0.57 -0.87
N PHE A 17 1.87 -0.14 -0.91
CA PHE A 17 1.75 -1.39 -1.66
C PHE A 17 1.80 -1.18 -3.19
N LEU A 18 1.25 -0.07 -3.69
CA LEU A 18 1.36 0.31 -5.09
C LEU A 18 2.84 0.50 -5.49
N MET A 19 3.59 1.28 -4.71
CA MET A 19 5.01 1.52 -4.97
C MET A 19 5.84 0.24 -4.85
N ALA A 20 5.56 -0.60 -3.84
CA ALA A 20 6.25 -1.87 -3.68
C ALA A 20 6.07 -2.78 -4.90
N GLN A 21 4.86 -2.83 -5.48
CA GLN A 21 4.59 -3.64 -6.66
C GLN A 21 5.22 -3.07 -7.94
N LEU A 22 5.12 -1.76 -8.18
CA LEU A 22 5.70 -1.13 -9.38
C LEU A 22 7.22 -1.21 -9.38
N LEU A 23 7.86 -0.87 -8.26
CA LEU A 23 9.31 -0.95 -8.12
C LEU A 23 9.79 -2.40 -8.11
N GLY A 24 9.04 -3.31 -7.50
CA GLY A 24 9.32 -4.74 -7.52
C GLY A 24 9.27 -5.35 -8.92
N TYR A 25 8.40 -4.82 -9.79
CA TYR A 25 8.35 -5.23 -11.20
C TYR A 25 9.62 -4.85 -11.97
N GLN A 26 10.19 -3.66 -11.70
CA GLN A 26 11.43 -3.19 -12.34
C GLN A 26 12.70 -3.75 -11.69
N LEU A 27 12.67 -3.96 -10.37
CA LEU A 27 13.80 -4.37 -9.54
C LEU A 27 13.39 -5.60 -8.70
N PRO A 28 13.37 -6.81 -9.30
CA PRO A 28 12.81 -8.01 -8.66
C PRO A 28 13.53 -8.40 -7.35
N PHE A 29 14.82 -8.05 -7.21
CA PHE A 29 15.59 -8.30 -5.98
C PHE A 29 15.14 -7.43 -4.80
N LEU A 30 14.40 -6.34 -5.05
CA LEU A 30 13.85 -5.46 -4.01
C LEU A 30 12.42 -5.79 -3.61
N VAL A 31 11.75 -6.75 -4.27
CA VAL A 31 10.34 -7.09 -3.99
C VAL A 31 10.15 -7.36 -2.50
N LEU A 32 10.90 -8.30 -1.93
CA LEU A 32 10.74 -8.69 -0.53
C LEU A 32 10.96 -7.51 0.45
N PRO A 33 12.07 -6.76 0.41
CA PRO A 33 12.26 -5.64 1.33
C PRO A 33 11.22 -4.51 1.14
N LEU A 34 10.75 -4.27 -0.08
CA LEU A 34 9.70 -3.27 -0.35
C LEU A 34 8.35 -3.67 0.23
N TYR A 35 7.97 -4.95 0.12
CA TYR A 35 6.74 -5.45 0.72
C TYR A 35 6.80 -5.48 2.26
N ILE A 36 7.96 -5.77 2.83
CA ILE A 36 8.18 -5.65 4.28
C ILE A 36 8.00 -4.19 4.72
N LEU A 37 8.61 -3.24 4.00
CA LEU A 37 8.47 -1.82 4.27
C LEU A 37 7.00 -1.37 4.16
N ALA A 38 6.29 -1.81 3.12
CA ALA A 38 4.86 -1.50 2.95
C ALA A 38 4.01 -2.07 4.10
N GLY A 39 4.33 -3.27 4.57
CA GLY A 39 3.73 -3.87 5.77
C GLY A 39 4.01 -3.04 7.04
N LEU A 40 5.24 -2.58 7.24
CA LEU A 40 5.61 -1.72 8.38
C LEU A 40 4.87 -0.37 8.33
N ILE A 41 4.71 0.21 7.14
CA ILE A 41 3.91 1.43 6.95
C ILE A 41 2.45 1.15 7.34
N GLY A 42 1.85 0.05 6.88
CA GLY A 42 0.51 -0.36 7.31
C GLY A 42 0.39 -0.56 8.82
N TYR A 43 1.36 -1.25 9.43
CA TYR A 43 1.40 -1.47 10.87
C TYR A 43 1.48 -0.16 11.66
N SER A 44 2.28 0.81 11.22
CA SER A 44 2.38 2.12 11.86
C SER A 44 1.03 2.83 11.97
N ARG A 45 0.13 2.61 10.99
CA ARG A 45 -1.22 3.21 10.98
C ARG A 45 -2.15 2.58 12.00
N ILE A 46 -2.01 1.28 12.24
CA ILE A 46 -2.72 0.58 13.32
C ILE A 46 -2.17 1.02 14.68
N TYR A 47 -0.84 1.10 14.82
CA TYR A 47 -0.17 1.49 16.05
C TYR A 47 -0.56 2.91 16.51
N LEU A 48 -0.63 3.86 15.58
CA LEU A 48 -1.08 5.23 15.85
C LEU A 48 -2.60 5.35 16.09
N ARG A 49 -3.35 4.23 16.00
CA ARG A 49 -4.81 4.15 16.18
C ARG A 49 -5.59 5.07 15.23
N VAL A 50 -5.02 5.35 14.05
CA VAL A 50 -5.65 6.19 13.03
C VAL A 50 -6.44 5.37 12.01
N HIS A 51 -6.14 4.08 11.88
CA HIS A 51 -6.79 3.15 10.95
C HIS A 51 -7.08 1.82 11.63
N TYR A 52 -8.22 1.20 11.28
CA TYR A 52 -8.52 -0.17 11.66
C TYR A 52 -7.69 -1.17 10.83
N PRO A 53 -7.45 -2.39 11.34
CA PRO A 53 -6.76 -3.43 10.57
C PRO A 53 -7.41 -3.73 9.21
N LEU A 54 -8.74 -3.61 9.13
CA LEU A 54 -9.50 -3.73 7.88
C LEU A 54 -9.16 -2.61 6.89
N ASP A 55 -9.03 -1.37 7.33
CA ASP A 55 -8.66 -0.23 6.48
C ASP A 55 -7.29 -0.44 5.84
N VAL A 56 -6.35 -1.01 6.60
CA VAL A 56 -5.00 -1.35 6.13
C VAL A 56 -5.04 -2.53 5.16
N PHE A 57 -5.82 -3.58 5.46
CA PHE A 57 -5.97 -4.73 4.56
C PHE A 57 -6.56 -4.31 3.21
N PHE A 58 -7.67 -3.57 3.22
CA PHE A 58 -8.28 -3.09 1.99
C PHE A 58 -7.39 -2.07 1.27
N GLY A 59 -6.66 -1.22 2.00
CA GLY A 59 -5.63 -0.35 1.41
C GLY A 59 -4.55 -1.15 0.66
N ALA A 60 -4.02 -2.22 1.26
CA ALA A 60 -3.02 -3.08 0.62
C ALA A 60 -3.54 -3.74 -0.65
N VAL A 61 -4.76 -4.28 -0.62
CA VAL A 61 -5.42 -4.88 -1.79
C VAL A 61 -5.61 -3.83 -2.89
N LEU A 62 -6.08 -2.64 -2.55
CA LEU A 62 -6.34 -1.56 -3.51
C LEU A 62 -5.03 -1.11 -4.19
N GLY A 63 -3.96 -0.93 -3.42
CA GLY A 63 -2.63 -0.60 -3.93
C GLY A 63 -2.07 -1.66 -4.88
N PHE A 64 -2.17 -2.94 -4.49
CA PHE A 64 -1.70 -4.06 -5.31
C PHE A 64 -2.47 -4.19 -6.62
N VAL A 65 -3.81 -4.15 -6.58
CA VAL A 65 -4.67 -4.25 -7.78
C VAL A 65 -4.41 -3.08 -8.72
N SER A 66 -4.30 -1.87 -8.17
CA SER A 66 -4.02 -0.66 -8.96
C SER A 66 -2.67 -0.74 -9.68
N ALA A 67 -1.63 -1.19 -8.99
CA ALA A 67 -0.31 -1.39 -9.60
C ALA A 67 -0.35 -2.46 -10.71
N ASN A 68 -0.99 -3.60 -10.48
CA ASN A 68 -1.12 -4.64 -11.51
C ASN A 68 -1.94 -4.18 -12.72
N PHE A 69 -3.01 -3.40 -12.48
CA PHE A 69 -3.78 -2.79 -13.55
C PHE A 69 -2.93 -1.81 -14.37
N ALA A 70 -2.15 -0.95 -13.70
CA ALA A 70 -1.24 -0.02 -14.37
C ALA A 70 -0.16 -0.74 -15.19
N LEU A 71 0.45 -1.80 -14.64
CA LEU A 71 1.44 -2.60 -15.35
C LEU A 71 0.84 -3.26 -16.61
N LYS A 72 -0.35 -3.85 -16.53
CA LYS A 72 -1.05 -4.44 -17.69
C LYS A 72 -1.50 -3.43 -18.73
N LEU A 73 -1.67 -2.16 -18.35
CA LEU A 73 -2.08 -1.10 -19.26
C LEU A 73 -0.87 -0.49 -20.00
N LEU A 74 0.29 -0.48 -19.35
CA LEU A 74 1.52 0.10 -19.87
C LEU A 74 2.40 -0.89 -20.66
N PHE A 75 2.28 -2.19 -20.38
CA PHE A 75 3.03 -3.27 -21.02
C PHE A 75 2.08 -4.31 -21.62
#